data_AF-A0A257ARJ2-F1
#
_entry.id   AF-A0A257ARJ2-F1
#
_cell.length_a   1.000
_cell.length_b   1.000
_cell.length_c   1.000
_cell.angle_alpha   90.00
_cell.angle_beta   90.00
_cell.angle_gamma   90.00
#
_symmetry.space_group_name_H-M   'P 1'
#
loop_
_entity.id
_entity.type
_entity.pdbx_description
1 polymer ?
#
loop_
_entity_poly.entity_id
_entity_poly.type
_entity_poly.pdbx_seq_one_letter_code
_entity_poly.pdbx_strand_id
1 'polypeptide(L)'
;MPRKKRSKEKIDEGLLKQAVKAARRQPRLAFYSPVAACIMNYWKSAVPRFSMSEFLAEVVERELARRWPKLYRMAEARMKTKLRARRRGRSSGSSLKLK
;
A
#
# COMPACT_ATOMS: atom_id res chain seq x y z
N MET A 1 0.75 -11.74 18.75
CA MET A 1 -0.19 -11.38 17.65
C MET A 1 -0.77 -12.67 17.07
N PRO A 2 -2.08 -12.90 17.08
CA PRO A 2 -2.64 -14.15 16.58
C PRO A 2 -2.52 -14.19 15.05
N ARG A 3 -1.87 -15.24 14.54
CA ARG A 3 -1.80 -15.53 13.09
C ARG A 3 -3.21 -15.88 12.63
N LYS A 4 -3.89 -14.92 11.99
CA LYS A 4 -5.23 -15.11 11.41
C LYS A 4 -5.16 -16.27 10.40
N LYS A 5 -5.92 -17.34 10.63
CA LYS A 5 -6.03 -18.50 9.75
C LYS A 5 -6.33 -18.02 8.33
N ARG A 6 -5.51 -18.43 7.35
CA ARG A 6 -5.83 -18.26 5.93
C ARG A 6 -7.02 -19.16 5.62
N SER A 7 -8.24 -18.64 5.77
CA SER A 7 -9.40 -19.20 5.08
C SER A 7 -9.03 -19.24 3.60
N LYS A 8 -9.23 -20.38 2.93
CA LYS A 8 -9.16 -20.45 1.47
C LYS A 8 -10.21 -19.47 0.95
N GLU A 9 -9.79 -18.26 0.58
CA GLU A 9 -10.67 -17.25 0.00
C GLU A 9 -11.26 -17.85 -1.27
N LYS A 10 -12.57 -18.08 -1.25
CA LYS A 10 -13.31 -18.54 -2.41
C LYS A 10 -13.38 -17.35 -3.36
N ILE A 11 -12.73 -17.46 -4.51
CA ILE A 11 -12.66 -16.40 -5.52
C ILE A 11 -14.04 -16.26 -6.18
N ASP A 12 -14.51 -15.02 -6.34
CA ASP A 12 -15.71 -14.74 -7.13
C ASP A 12 -15.37 -14.65 -8.63
N GLU A 13 -15.86 -15.61 -9.40
CA GLU A 13 -15.57 -15.70 -10.84
C GLU A 13 -16.19 -14.56 -11.67
N GLY A 14 -17.33 -14.03 -11.24
CA GLY A 14 -18.01 -12.91 -11.91
C GLY A 14 -17.19 -11.64 -11.82
N LEU A 15 -16.71 -11.34 -10.60
CA LEU A 15 -15.82 -10.20 -10.36
C LEU A 15 -14.47 -10.38 -11.06
N LEU A 16 -13.94 -11.60 -11.09
CA LEU A 16 -12.68 -11.89 -11.77
C LEU A 16 -12.79 -11.61 -13.28
N LYS A 17 -13.88 -12.03 -13.92
CA LYS A 17 -14.11 -11.79 -15.36
C LYS A 17 -14.17 -10.31 -15.70
N GLN A 18 -14.80 -9.50 -14.84
CA GLN A 18 -14.84 -8.04 -15.00
C GLN A 18 -13.45 -7.42 -14.84
N ALA A 19 -12.68 -7.89 -13.85
CA ALA A 19 -11.34 -7.41 -13.58
C ALA A 19 -10.37 -7.69 -14.75
N VAL A 20 -10.47 -8.87 -15.39
CA VAL A 20 -9.70 -9.21 -16.61
C VAL A 20 -9.99 -8.22 -17.73
N LYS A 21 -11.27 -7.91 -17.98
CA LYS A 21 -11.66 -6.94 -19.02
C LYS A 21 -11.10 -5.55 -18.74
N ALA A 22 -11.20 -5.08 -17.49
CA ALA A 22 -10.68 -3.79 -17.07
C ALA A 22 -9.14 -3.70 -17.23
N ALA A 23 -8.42 -4.74 -16.82
CA ALA A 23 -6.96 -4.82 -16.92
C ALA A 23 -6.47 -4.77 -18.37
N ARG A 24 -7.16 -5.44 -19.31
CA ARG A 24 -6.84 -5.37 -20.74
C ARG A 24 -7.12 -4.00 -21.35
N ARG A 25 -8.17 -3.31 -20.91
CA ARG A 25 -8.57 -1.99 -21.44
C ARG A 25 -7.67 -0.86 -20.95
N GLN A 26 -7.20 -0.93 -19.71
CA GLN A 26 -6.40 0.12 -19.10
C GLN A 26 -5.42 -0.46 -18.08
N PRO A 27 -4.20 -0.86 -18.50
CA PRO A 27 -3.15 -1.26 -17.57
C PRO A 27 -2.58 -0.01 -16.87
N ARG A 28 -3.39 0.66 -16.05
CA ARG A 28 -2.95 1.78 -15.21
C ARG A 28 -2.42 1.24 -13.90
N LEU A 29 -1.13 0.97 -13.91
CA LEU A 29 -0.30 1.08 -12.74
C LEU A 29 1.06 1.59 -13.21
N ALA A 30 1.80 2.29 -12.36
CA ALA A 30 3.19 2.66 -12.63
C ALA A 30 4.12 1.44 -12.90
N PHE A 31 3.56 0.22 -12.94
CA PHE A 31 4.17 -1.04 -13.29
C PHE A 31 3.29 -1.77 -14.34
N TYR A 32 3.85 -2.02 -15.51
CA TYR A 32 3.20 -2.55 -16.73
C TYR A 32 2.82 -4.05 -16.64
N SER A 33 2.17 -4.51 -15.56
CA SER A 33 1.75 -5.93 -15.41
C SER A 33 0.23 -6.10 -15.56
N PRO A 34 -0.25 -6.73 -16.65
CA PRO A 34 -1.68 -7.05 -16.83
C PRO A 34 -2.24 -7.96 -15.73
N VAL A 35 -1.42 -8.87 -15.19
CA VAL A 35 -1.81 -9.77 -14.10
C VAL A 35 -2.04 -8.99 -12.80
N ALA A 36 -1.10 -8.10 -12.46
CA ALA A 36 -1.26 -7.24 -11.28
C ALA A 36 -2.50 -6.35 -11.42
N ALA A 37 -2.70 -5.75 -12.60
CA ALA A 37 -3.88 -4.94 -12.88
C ALA A 37 -5.19 -5.73 -12.71
N CYS A 38 -5.23 -7.00 -13.13
CA CYS A 38 -6.40 -7.86 -12.93
C CYS A 38 -6.69 -8.08 -11.44
N ILE A 39 -5.70 -8.50 -10.66
CA ILE A 39 -5.87 -8.76 -9.22
C ILE A 39 -6.34 -7.49 -8.48
N MET A 40 -5.74 -6.35 -8.82
CA MET A 40 -6.07 -5.05 -8.24
C MET A 40 -7.51 -4.60 -8.54
N ASN A 41 -7.97 -4.79 -9.78
CA ASN A 41 -9.35 -4.50 -10.14
C ASN A 41 -10.34 -5.46 -9.47
N TYR A 42 -9.98 -6.73 -9.27
CA TYR A 42 -10.80 -7.67 -8.52
C TYR A 42 -11.01 -7.20 -7.08
N TRP A 43 -9.93 -6.87 -6.37
CA TRP A 43 -10.02 -6.39 -4.98
C TRP A 43 -10.80 -5.09 -4.84
N LYS A 44 -10.64 -4.16 -5.80
CA LYS A 44 -11.43 -2.92 -5.85
C LYS A 44 -12.93 -3.18 -5.91
N SER A 45 -13.36 -4.23 -6.61
CA SER A 45 -14.77 -4.59 -6.74
C SER A 45 -15.27 -5.48 -5.60
N ALA A 46 -14.40 -6.32 -5.03
CA ALA A 46 -14.75 -7.28 -4.00
C ALA A 46 -14.78 -6.68 -2.58
N VAL A 47 -14.03 -5.61 -2.32
CA VAL A 47 -13.92 -5.01 -0.98
C VAL A 47 -14.44 -3.57 -0.96
N PRO A 48 -15.50 -3.29 -0.18
CA PRO A 48 -15.98 -1.93 0.02
C PRO A 48 -14.86 -1.02 0.56
N ARG A 49 -14.74 0.19 0.00
CA ARG A 49 -13.75 1.22 0.40
C ARG A 49 -12.29 0.78 0.21
N PHE A 50 -12.02 -0.18 -0.67
CA PHE A 50 -10.66 -0.62 -0.98
C PHE A 50 -9.78 0.53 -1.51
N SER A 51 -8.62 0.73 -0.89
CA SER A 51 -7.62 1.70 -1.30
C SER A 51 -6.51 1.02 -2.09
N MET A 52 -6.50 1.26 -3.41
CA MET A 52 -5.50 0.71 -4.33
C MET A 52 -4.07 1.11 -3.93
N SER A 53 -3.89 2.35 -3.49
CA SER A 53 -2.60 2.92 -3.13
C SER A 53 -2.05 2.33 -1.84
N GLU A 54 -2.89 2.13 -0.82
CA GLU A 54 -2.48 1.52 0.45
C GLU A 54 -2.11 0.05 0.24
N PHE A 55 -2.96 -0.71 -0.47
CA PHE A 55 -2.68 -2.10 -0.79
C PHE A 55 -1.36 -2.26 -1.57
N LEU A 56 -1.14 -1.41 -2.57
CA LEU A 56 0.09 -1.44 -3.35
C LEU A 56 1.31 -1.10 -2.50
N ALA A 57 1.21 -0.08 -1.64
CA ALA A 57 2.28 0.28 -0.71
C ALA A 57 2.65 -0.89 0.20
N GLU A 58 1.67 -1.56 0.80
CA GLU A 58 1.90 -2.72 1.65
C GLU A 58 2.58 -3.87 0.90
N VAL A 59 2.11 -4.20 -0.31
CA VAL A 59 2.69 -5.27 -1.13
C VAL A 59 4.13 -4.95 -1.50
N VAL A 60 4.39 -3.72 -1.96
CA VAL A 60 5.73 -3.27 -2.34
C VAL A 60 6.65 -3.27 -1.13
N GLU A 61 6.24 -2.70 0.00
CA GLU A 61 7.04 -2.68 1.22
C GLU A 61 7.40 -4.09 1.69
N ARG A 62 6.44 -5.02 1.67
CA ARG A 62 6.67 -6.41 2.05
C ARG A 62 7.69 -7.09 1.14
N GLU A 63 7.57 -6.92 -0.18
CA GLU A 63 8.52 -7.53 -1.12
C GLU A 63 9.91 -6.89 -1.05
N LEU A 64 10.00 -5.56 -0.86
CA LEU A 64 11.27 -4.87 -0.65
C LEU A 64 11.96 -5.32 0.65
N ALA A 65 11.21 -5.44 1.74
CA ALA A 65 11.72 -5.95 3.02
C ALA A 65 12.23 -7.38 2.90
N ARG A 66 11.53 -8.23 2.13
CA ARG A 66 11.91 -9.62 1.89
C ARG A 66 13.16 -9.72 1.01
N ARG A 67 13.24 -8.92 -0.05
CA ARG A 67 14.33 -8.99 -1.04
C ARG A 67 15.61 -8.33 -0.55
N TRP A 68 15.52 -7.24 0.22
CA TRP A 68 16.67 -6.50 0.75
C TRP A 68 16.50 -6.13 2.23
N PRO A 69 16.56 -7.10 3.15
CA PRO A 69 16.22 -6.88 4.55
C PRO A 69 17.14 -5.87 5.27
N LYS A 70 18.45 -5.90 4.99
CA LYS A 70 19.39 -4.93 5.58
C LYS A 70 19.11 -3.50 5.11
N LEU A 71 18.93 -3.32 3.80
CA LEU A 71 18.63 -2.01 3.21
C LEU A 71 17.29 -1.46 3.71
N TYR A 72 16.26 -2.31 3.80
CA TYR A 72 14.95 -1.94 4.30
C TYR A 72 15.03 -1.44 5.75
N ARG A 73 15.72 -2.17 6.65
CA ARG A 73 15.93 -1.74 8.05
C ARG A 73 16.64 -0.39 8.15
N MET A 74 17.68 -0.18 7.34
CA MET A 74 18.41 1.08 7.31
C MET A 74 17.53 2.24 6.81
N ALA A 75 16.72 2.01 5.77
CA ALA A 75 15.77 2.99 5.25
C ALA A 75 14.70 3.34 6.30
N GLU A 76 14.12 2.33 6.95
CA GLU A 76 13.11 2.50 8.00
C GLU A 76 13.65 3.33 9.18
N ALA A 77 14.87 3.02 9.67
CA ALA A 77 15.52 3.75 10.75
C ALA A 77 15.74 5.24 10.42
N ARG A 78 16.13 5.55 9.18
CA ARG A 78 16.36 6.93 8.72
C ARG A 78 15.05 7.70 8.55
N MET A 79 13.99 7.04 8.06
CA MET A 79 12.69 7.68 7.83
C MET A 79 11.93 7.95 9.13
N LYS A 80 11.98 7.05 10.12
CA LYS A 80 11.40 7.28 11.46
C LYS A 80 12.04 8.47 12.18
N THR A 81 13.34 8.67 12.01
CA THR A 81 14.09 9.77 12.63
C THR A 81 13.66 11.15 12.08
N LYS A 82 13.45 11.28 10.76
CA LYS A 82 12.95 12.53 10.14
C LYS A 82 11.52 12.90 10.58
N LEU A 83 10.66 11.90 10.79
CA LEU A 83 9.26 12.12 11.22
C LEU A 83 9.19 12.67 12.66
N ARG A 84 10.08 12.22 13.55
CA ARG A 84 10.21 12.77 14.92
C ARG A 84 10.76 14.19 14.95
N ALA A 85 11.74 14.52 14.10
CA ALA A 85 12.29 15.87 14.00
C ALA A 85 11.24 16.90 13.53
N ARG A 86 10.42 16.55 12.53
CA ARG A 86 9.35 17.44 12.02
C ARG A 86 8.24 17.70 13.05
N ARG A 87 7.92 16.75 13.93
CA ARG A 87 6.93 16.98 15.01
C ARG A 87 7.45 17.91 16.10
N ARG A 88 8.75 17.82 16.45
CA ARG A 88 9.37 18.69 17.47
C ARG A 88 9.55 20.14 17.00
N GLY A 89 9.79 20.38 15.72
CA GLY A 89 9.87 21.75 15.18
C GLY A 89 8.52 22.46 15.05
N ARG A 90 7.39 21.74 15.13
CA ARG A 90 6.04 22.30 15.00
C ARG A 90 5.42 22.72 16.34
N SER A 91 5.90 22.16 17.46
CA SER A 91 5.49 22.56 18.82
C SER A 91 6.22 23.80 19.35
N SER A 92 7.32 24.22 18.72
CA SER A 92 8.12 25.38 19.14
C SER A 92 7.78 26.69 18.40
N GLY A 93 6.78 26.69 17.50
CA GLY A 93 6.45 27.83 16.64
C GLY A 93 5.14 28.56 16.96
N SER A 94 4.39 28.15 17.99
CA SER A 94 3.08 28.74 18.33
C SER A 94 3.10 29.47 19.66
N SER A 95 4.04 30.39 19.84
CA SER A 95 4.03 31.35 20.95
C SER A 95 4.83 32.57 20.52
N LEU A 96 4.24 33.46 19.72
CA LEU A 96 4.57 34.89 19.63
C LEU A 96 3.84 35.51 18.43
N LYS A 97 2.74 36.20 18.73
CA LYS A 97 2.39 37.57 18.29
C LYS A 97 0.88 37.77 18.41
N LEU A 98 0.45 38.23 19.57
CA LEU A 98 -0.64 39.19 19.68
C LEU A 98 0.01 40.51 20.10
N LYS A 99 0.04 41.46 19.18
CA LYS A 99 0.13 42.89 19.45
C LYS A 99 -1.09 43.51 18.81
#